data_AF-M3HKU3-F1
#
_entry.id   AF-M3HKU3-F1
#
_cell.length_a   1.000
_cell.length_b   1.000
_cell.length_c   1.000
_cell.angle_alpha   90.00
_cell.angle_beta   90.00
_cell.angle_gamma   90.00
#
_symmetry.space_group_name_H-M   'P 1'
#
loop_
_entity.id
_entity.type
_entity.pdbx_description
1 polymer ?
#
loop_
_entity_poly.entity_id
_entity_poly.type
_entity_poly.pdbx_seq_one_letter_code
_entity_poly.pdbx_strand_id
1 'polypeptide(L)'
;IRGISDLLDGKGKSDNEGSQYYAANNAAEFFVSFIDNLELESNFDQKNLRQNIFEIVTKLYPEGIKDKGIWSRSGGDLSLIPLNVTGKAQWIEALKLIENGGGGNELDFVSLLRTMKEDYPKHDLWKLI
;
A
#
# COMPACT_ATOMS: atom_id res chain seq x y z
N ILE A 1 1.82 -54.78 20.11
CA ILE A 1 2.04 -53.32 20.08
C ILE A 1 2.27 -52.95 18.62
N ARG A 2 1.24 -52.48 17.92
CA ARG A 2 1.29 -52.08 16.50
C ARG A 2 1.24 -50.55 16.47
N GLY A 3 2.24 -49.95 15.84
CA GLY A 3 2.49 -48.52 15.86
C GLY A 3 1.35 -47.73 15.25
N ILE A 4 0.72 -46.90 16.07
CA ILE A 4 -0.20 -45.84 15.63
C ILE A 4 0.64 -44.57 15.40
N SER A 5 1.69 -44.68 14.60
CA SER A 5 2.64 -43.59 14.35
C SER A 5 2.68 -43.17 12.88
N ASP A 6 1.59 -43.42 12.15
CA ASP A 6 1.52 -43.19 10.69
C ASP A 6 0.32 -42.33 10.26
N LEU A 7 -0.23 -41.54 11.19
CA LEU A 7 -1.36 -40.63 10.91
C LEU A 7 -1.09 -39.17 11.31
N LEU A 8 0.18 -38.77 11.36
CA LEU A 8 0.59 -37.38 11.51
C LEU A 8 1.65 -36.97 10.47
N ASP A 9 1.49 -37.40 9.22
CA ASP A 9 2.06 -36.64 8.08
C ASP A 9 1.08 -35.53 7.65
N GLY A 10 0.58 -34.82 8.67
CA GLY A 10 -0.12 -33.56 8.49
C GLY A 10 0.89 -32.51 8.02
N LYS A 11 1.02 -32.35 6.70
CA LYS A 11 1.10 -31.07 6.00
C LYS A 11 1.71 -29.93 6.85
N GLY A 12 2.96 -30.11 7.26
CA GLY A 12 3.58 -29.35 8.34
C GLY A 12 4.95 -28.77 7.97
N LYS A 13 5.21 -28.55 6.69
CA LYS A 13 6.29 -27.69 6.21
C LYS A 13 5.70 -26.73 5.19
N SER A 14 4.95 -25.78 5.74
CA SER A 14 4.46 -24.60 5.04
C SER A 14 5.67 -23.80 4.55
N ASP A 15 5.66 -23.44 3.28
CA ASP A 15 6.62 -22.61 2.54
C ASP A 15 6.75 -21.19 3.14
N ASN A 16 7.31 -21.05 4.34
CA ASN A 16 7.23 -19.79 5.09
C ASN A 16 8.58 -19.10 5.38
N GLU A 17 9.65 -19.45 4.67
CA GLU A 17 10.94 -18.75 4.80
C GLU A 17 11.45 -18.12 3.50
N GLY A 18 10.86 -18.43 2.35
CA GLY A 18 11.28 -17.88 1.05
C GLY A 18 10.40 -16.74 0.51
N SER A 19 9.11 -16.74 0.84
CA SER A 19 8.11 -15.89 0.20
C SER A 19 8.14 -14.42 0.65
N GLN A 20 8.70 -14.12 1.83
CA GLN A 20 8.78 -12.74 2.34
C GLN A 20 9.87 -11.91 1.64
N TYR A 21 11.02 -12.50 1.32
CA TYR A 21 12.09 -11.79 0.62
C TYR A 21 11.75 -11.53 -0.86
N TYR A 22 11.11 -12.48 -1.55
CA TYR A 22 10.64 -12.27 -2.92
C TYR A 22 9.48 -11.27 -2.99
N ALA A 23 8.52 -11.30 -2.04
CA ALA A 23 7.41 -10.34 -2.03
C ALA A 23 7.89 -8.91 -1.73
N ALA A 24 8.82 -8.73 -0.78
CA ALA A 24 9.40 -7.43 -0.47
C ALA A 24 10.23 -6.86 -1.63
N ASN A 25 11.01 -7.70 -2.32
CA ASN A 25 11.80 -7.28 -3.47
C ASN A 25 10.90 -6.80 -4.62
N ASN A 26 9.82 -7.54 -4.91
CA ASN A 26 8.84 -7.16 -5.93
C ASN A 26 8.09 -5.87 -5.56
N ALA A 27 7.81 -5.65 -4.27
CA ALA A 27 7.08 -4.47 -3.80
C ALA A 27 7.94 -3.19 -3.84
N ALA A 28 9.23 -3.31 -3.50
CA ALA A 28 10.20 -2.22 -3.64
C ALA A 28 10.45 -1.89 -5.11
N GLU A 29 10.63 -2.90 -5.98
CA GLU A 29 10.75 -2.70 -7.43
C GLU A 29 9.53 -2.01 -8.02
N PHE A 30 8.32 -2.42 -7.61
CA PHE A 30 7.08 -1.77 -8.01
C PHE A 30 7.03 -0.29 -7.60
N PHE A 31 7.48 0.04 -6.38
CA PHE A 31 7.49 1.42 -5.91
C PHE A 31 8.54 2.29 -6.62
N VAL A 32 9.74 1.76 -6.85
CA VAL A 32 10.78 2.46 -7.61
C VAL A 32 10.31 2.72 -9.05
N SER A 33 9.79 1.69 -9.72
CA SER A 33 9.23 1.85 -11.06
C SER A 33 8.05 2.83 -11.09
N PHE A 34 7.21 2.83 -10.06
CA PHE A 34 6.13 3.82 -9.95
C PHE A 34 6.67 5.25 -9.82
N ILE A 35 7.69 5.46 -8.99
CA ILE A 35 8.36 6.77 -8.87
C ILE A 35 8.98 7.18 -10.21
N ASP A 36 9.75 6.31 -10.85
CA ASP A 36 10.40 6.59 -12.13
C ASP A 36 9.36 7.01 -13.19
N ASN A 37 8.22 6.31 -13.25
CA ASN A 37 7.15 6.65 -14.18
C ASN A 37 6.49 7.99 -13.85
N LEU A 38 6.27 8.29 -12.57
CA LEU A 38 5.78 9.60 -12.14
C LEU A 38 6.77 10.71 -12.55
N GLU A 39 8.07 10.48 -12.43
CA GLU A 39 9.12 11.43 -12.83
C GLU A 39 9.27 11.54 -14.36
N LEU A 40 9.04 10.47 -15.12
CA LEU A 40 9.11 10.50 -16.59
C LEU A 40 7.97 11.29 -17.22
N GLU A 41 6.78 11.26 -16.63
CA GLU A 41 5.65 12.07 -17.10
C GLU A 41 5.79 13.56 -16.74
N SER A 42 6.75 13.93 -15.88
CA SER A 42 6.79 15.26 -15.29
C SER A 42 8.23 15.77 -15.05
N ASN A 43 8.66 16.85 -15.73
CA ASN A 43 10.00 17.45 -15.58
C ASN A 43 10.31 17.88 -14.12
N PHE A 44 10.91 17.04 -13.26
CA PHE A 44 10.67 17.16 -11.81
C PHE A 44 11.88 17.42 -10.86
N ASP A 45 11.58 18.29 -9.89
CA ASP A 45 12.24 18.54 -8.59
C ASP A 45 11.65 17.55 -7.53
N GLN A 46 12.18 17.44 -6.31
CA GLN A 46 11.72 16.40 -5.33
C GLN A 46 10.32 16.65 -4.71
N LYS A 47 9.67 17.79 -5.00
CA LYS A 47 8.42 18.25 -4.34
C LYS A 47 7.15 17.49 -4.76
N ASN A 48 7.30 16.31 -5.33
CA ASN A 48 6.50 15.92 -6.47
C ASN A 48 5.82 14.56 -6.32
N LEU A 49 6.44 13.62 -5.60
CA LEU A 49 5.84 12.32 -5.31
C LEU A 49 4.57 12.47 -4.45
N ARG A 50 4.64 13.19 -3.33
CA ARG A 50 3.47 13.45 -2.47
C ARG A 50 2.35 14.13 -3.24
N GLN A 51 2.68 15.11 -4.07
CA GLN A 51 1.70 15.85 -4.85
C GLN A 51 1.02 14.95 -5.88
N ASN A 52 1.79 14.13 -6.61
CA ASN A 52 1.25 13.16 -7.56
C ASN A 52 0.33 12.16 -6.87
N ILE A 53 0.78 11.56 -5.76
CA ILE A 53 -0.04 10.63 -4.98
C ILE A 53 -1.29 11.33 -4.46
N PHE A 54 -1.18 12.56 -3.95
CA PHE A 54 -2.33 13.35 -3.49
C PHE A 54 -3.38 13.55 -4.59
N GLU A 55 -2.96 13.89 -5.81
CA GLU A 55 -3.86 14.04 -6.94
C GLU A 55 -4.56 12.74 -7.32
N ILE A 56 -3.84 11.61 -7.25
CA ILE A 56 -4.40 10.30 -7.55
C ILE A 56 -5.41 9.90 -6.47
N VAL A 57 -5.03 9.94 -5.19
CA VAL A 57 -5.90 9.48 -4.09
C VAL A 57 -7.15 10.34 -3.96
N THR A 58 -7.06 11.65 -4.22
CA THR A 58 -8.26 12.53 -4.17
C THR A 58 -9.21 12.32 -5.35
N LYS A 59 -8.74 11.78 -6.48
CA LYS A 59 -9.59 11.37 -7.60
C LYS A 59 -10.21 9.99 -7.39
N LEU A 60 -9.42 9.04 -6.88
CA LEU A 60 -9.85 7.64 -6.70
C LEU A 60 -10.63 7.40 -5.40
N TYR A 61 -10.42 8.24 -4.38
CA TYR A 61 -11.01 8.10 -3.06
C TYR A 61 -11.51 9.47 -2.55
N PRO A 62 -12.54 10.06 -3.20
CA PRO A 62 -13.02 11.40 -2.87
C PRO A 62 -13.56 11.54 -1.44
N GLU A 63 -14.06 10.44 -0.84
CA GLU A 63 -14.57 10.42 0.54
C GLU A 63 -13.45 10.31 1.60
N GLY A 64 -12.18 10.33 1.18
CA GLY A 64 -11.02 10.32 2.07
C GLY A 64 -10.56 8.92 2.45
N ILE A 65 -9.88 8.84 3.59
CA ILE A 65 -9.18 7.62 4.04
C ILE A 65 -10.10 6.46 4.42
N LYS A 66 -11.40 6.75 4.62
CA LYS A 66 -12.44 5.74 4.87
C LYS A 66 -13.01 5.12 3.60
N ASP A 67 -12.80 5.77 2.46
CA ASP A 67 -13.34 5.31 1.18
C ASP A 67 -12.80 3.91 0.86
N LYS A 68 -13.70 2.97 0.58
CA LYS A 68 -13.38 1.52 0.44
C LYS A 68 -12.53 0.93 1.57
N GLY A 69 -12.49 1.57 2.75
CA GLY A 69 -11.60 1.20 3.84
C GLY A 69 -10.11 1.21 3.46
N ILE A 70 -9.72 2.03 2.47
CA ILE A 70 -8.37 2.03 1.87
C ILE A 70 -7.27 2.14 2.91
N TRP A 71 -7.44 3.04 3.89
CA TRP A 71 -6.43 3.29 4.92
C TRP A 71 -6.19 2.07 5.81
N SER A 72 -7.27 1.52 6.38
CA SER A 72 -7.18 0.33 7.24
C SER A 72 -6.69 -0.91 6.51
N ARG A 73 -7.11 -1.13 5.26
CA ARG A 73 -6.63 -2.25 4.44
C ARG A 73 -5.16 -2.13 4.06
N SER A 74 -4.64 -0.90 3.98
CA SER A 74 -3.23 -0.64 3.76
C SER A 74 -2.37 -0.79 5.03
N GLY A 75 -2.97 -1.18 6.17
CA GLY A 75 -2.28 -1.29 7.46
C GLY A 75 -2.32 -0.02 8.31
N GLY A 76 -3.13 0.96 7.90
CA GLY A 76 -3.27 2.25 8.58
C GLY A 76 -4.24 2.24 9.75
N ASP A 77 -3.98 3.08 10.75
CA ASP A 77 -4.87 3.33 11.87
C ASP A 77 -5.68 4.62 11.62
N LEU A 78 -7.01 4.48 11.51
CA LEU A 78 -7.93 5.60 11.32
C LEU A 78 -7.97 6.54 12.54
N SER A 79 -7.56 6.08 13.72
CA SER A 79 -7.55 6.89 14.94
C SER A 79 -6.54 8.05 14.89
N LEU A 80 -5.53 7.92 14.02
CA LEU A 80 -4.45 8.90 13.86
C LEU A 80 -4.85 10.12 13.03
N ILE A 81 -6.01 10.09 12.37
CA ILE A 81 -6.45 11.15 11.46
C ILE A 81 -7.88 11.59 11.83
N PRO A 82 -8.13 12.90 12.02
CA PRO A 82 -9.47 13.41 12.27
C PRO A 82 -10.46 13.02 11.15
N LEU A 83 -11.52 12.28 11.50
CA LEU A 83 -12.52 11.81 10.52
C LEU A 83 -13.65 12.80 10.24
N ASN A 84 -13.67 13.93 10.95
CA ASN A 84 -14.67 15.01 10.86
C ASN A 84 -14.25 16.14 9.90
N VAL A 85 -13.19 15.94 9.12
CA VAL A 85 -12.71 16.88 8.09
C VAL A 85 -12.97 16.31 6.69
N THR A 86 -12.80 17.15 5.65
CA THR A 86 -13.03 16.74 4.25
C THR A 86 -12.07 15.62 3.83
N GLY A 87 -12.46 14.80 2.85
CA GLY A 87 -11.61 13.71 2.35
C GLY A 87 -10.24 14.21 1.86
N LYS A 88 -10.19 15.39 1.21
CA LYS A 88 -8.93 16.04 0.83
C LYS A 88 -8.06 16.39 2.04
N ALA A 89 -8.64 16.96 3.10
CA ALA A 89 -7.89 17.28 4.31
C ALA A 89 -7.38 16.00 5.01
N GLN A 90 -8.18 14.94 5.02
CA GLN A 90 -7.74 13.62 5.52
C GLN A 90 -6.53 13.11 4.72
N TRP A 91 -6.54 13.24 3.39
CA TRP A 91 -5.42 12.81 2.54
C TRP A 91 -4.14 13.63 2.75
N ILE A 92 -4.25 14.92 3.06
CA ILE A 92 -3.07 15.74 3.39
C ILE A 92 -2.38 15.21 4.66
N GLU A 93 -3.15 15.00 5.73
CA GLU A 93 -2.62 14.47 7.00
C GLU A 93 -2.11 13.02 6.85
N ALA A 94 -2.83 12.20 6.09
CA ALA A 94 -2.47 10.83 5.76
C ALA A 94 -1.10 10.73 5.10
N LEU A 95 -0.89 11.45 4.00
CA LEU A 95 0.37 11.38 3.26
C LEU A 95 1.53 11.94 4.10
N LYS A 96 1.27 12.97 4.90
CA LYS A 96 2.25 13.49 5.86
C LYS A 96 2.61 12.46 6.94
N LEU A 97 1.65 11.67 7.43
CA LEU A 97 1.93 10.59 8.38
C LEU A 97 2.84 9.53 7.77
N ILE A 98 2.54 9.10 6.54
CA ILE A 98 3.37 8.12 5.81
C ILE A 98 4.79 8.66 5.59
N GLU A 99 4.96 9.92 5.16
CA GLU A 99 6.28 10.55 4.97
C GLU A 99 7.12 10.57 6.27
N ASN A 100 6.46 10.66 7.42
CA ASN A 100 7.11 10.65 8.73
C ASN A 100 7.28 9.24 9.32
N GLY A 101 6.99 8.18 8.55
CA GLY A 101 7.08 6.79 9.01
C GLY A 101 6.00 6.40 10.03
N GLY A 102 4.88 7.12 10.05
CA GLY A 102 3.72 6.85 10.89
C GLY A 102 2.49 6.45 10.07
N GLY A 103 1.33 6.41 10.73
CA GLY A 103 0.04 6.11 10.10
C GLY A 103 -0.48 4.70 10.35
N GLY A 104 0.30 3.82 10.98
CA GLY A 104 -0.07 2.47 11.39
C GLY A 104 1.17 1.58 11.54
N ASN A 105 1.02 0.34 12.02
CA ASN A 105 2.17 -0.57 12.23
C ASN A 105 2.79 -1.08 10.92
N GLU A 106 2.03 -1.08 9.81
CA GLU A 106 2.45 -1.65 8.51
C GLU A 106 2.12 -0.72 7.32
N LEU A 107 1.81 0.54 7.60
CA LEU A 107 1.45 1.49 6.56
C LEU A 107 2.68 2.20 6.00
N ASP A 108 2.88 2.08 4.69
CA ASP A 108 3.81 2.90 3.91
C ASP A 108 3.20 3.21 2.53
N PHE A 109 3.94 3.92 1.67
CA PHE A 109 3.47 4.20 0.31
C PHE A 109 3.28 2.93 -0.53
N VAL A 110 4.07 1.88 -0.28
CA VAL A 110 4.03 0.63 -1.04
C VAL A 110 2.76 -0.14 -0.72
N SER A 111 2.41 -0.27 0.57
CA SER A 111 1.19 -0.92 1.02
C SER A 111 -0.06 -0.14 0.58
N LEU A 112 0.00 1.19 0.59
CA LEU A 112 -1.07 2.04 0.05
C LEU A 112 -1.28 1.80 -1.45
N LEU A 113 -0.22 1.89 -2.26
CA LEU A 113 -0.31 1.72 -3.72
C LEU A 113 -0.74 0.29 -4.11
N ARG A 114 -0.27 -0.72 -3.39
CA ARG A 114 -0.72 -2.11 -3.58
C ARG A 114 -2.23 -2.24 -3.37
N THR A 115 -2.75 -1.68 -2.28
CA THR A 115 -4.19 -1.69 -2.00
C THR A 115 -4.97 -0.89 -3.06
N MET A 116 -4.40 0.21 -3.58
CA MET A 116 -4.99 0.95 -4.68
C MET A 116 -5.06 0.15 -5.98
N LYS A 117 -4.03 -0.67 -6.27
CA LYS A 117 -4.00 -1.56 -7.44
C LYS A 117 -5.04 -2.67 -7.33
N GLU A 118 -5.28 -3.20 -6.13
CA GLU A 118 -6.35 -4.16 -5.87
C GLU A 118 -7.73 -3.56 -6.13
N ASP A 119 -7.95 -2.30 -5.73
CA ASP A 119 -9.23 -1.62 -5.91
C ASP A 119 -9.49 -1.15 -7.35
N TYR A 120 -8.43 -0.82 -8.08
CA TYR A 120 -8.50 -0.22 -9.41
C TYR A 120 -7.54 -0.88 -10.41
N PRO A 121 -7.60 -2.21 -10.63
CA PRO A 121 -6.56 -2.95 -11.36
C PRO A 121 -6.38 -2.55 -12.82
N LYS A 122 -7.38 -1.88 -13.42
CA LYS A 122 -7.37 -1.43 -14.83
C LYS A 122 -7.09 0.07 -14.99
N HIS A 123 -6.77 0.78 -13.91
CA HIS A 123 -6.51 2.21 -13.96
C HIS A 123 -5.22 2.50 -14.75
N ASP A 124 -5.23 3.61 -15.51
CA ASP A 124 -4.15 3.96 -16.44
C ASP A 124 -2.80 4.16 -15.74
N LEU A 125 -2.84 4.54 -14.47
CA LEU A 125 -1.67 4.64 -13.60
C LEU A 125 -0.79 3.37 -13.60
N TRP A 126 -1.40 2.18 -13.74
CA TRP A 126 -0.64 0.92 -13.75
C TRP A 126 -0.13 0.53 -15.14
N LYS A 127 -0.54 1.23 -16.22
CA LYS A 127 -0.13 0.87 -17.59
C LYS A 127 1.35 1.13 -17.87
N LEU A 128 1.99 1.91 -17.01
CA LEU A 128 3.39 2.30 -17.12
C LEU A 128 4.31 1.43 -16.24
N ILE A 129 3.76 0.60 -15.35
CA ILE A 129 4.45 -0.22 -14.34
C ILE A 129 4.28 -1.70 -14.67
#